data_AF-A0A945FGU4-F1
#
_entry.id   AF-A0A945FGU4-F1
#
_cell.length_a   1.000
_cell.length_b   1.000
_cell.length_c   1.000
_cell.angle_alpha   90.00
_cell.angle_beta   90.00
_cell.angle_gamma   90.00
#
_symmetry.space_group_name_H-M   'P 1'
#
loop_
_entity.id
_entity.type
_entity.pdbx_description
1 polymer ?
#
loop_
_entity_poly.entity_id
_entity_poly.type
_entity_poly.pdbx_seq_one_letter_code
_entity_poly.pdbx_strand_id
1 'polypeptide(L)' 'DDRLVFANPASTARENLTVRVRDVDGHIWSNGSVLHRGPAAYSDLVIQADGRIGCLYECGDKNPYEKLVYAQFSADWVE' A
#
# COMPACT_ATOMS: atom_id res chain seq x y z
N ASP A 1 -16.51 4.00 -11.36
CA ASP A 1 -16.32 4.49 -9.99
C ASP A 1 -14.86 4.84 -9.78
N ASP A 2 -14.62 6.13 -9.63
CA ASP A 2 -13.28 6.65 -9.41
C ASP A 2 -12.91 6.48 -7.94
N ARG A 3 -11.84 5.72 -7.70
CA ARG A 3 -11.32 5.43 -6.36
C ARG A 3 -9.91 5.98 -6.22
N LEU A 4 -9.58 6.47 -5.03
CA LEU A 4 -8.22 6.81 -4.65
C LEU A 4 -7.61 5.63 -3.89
N VAL A 5 -6.35 5.34 -4.20
CA VAL A 5 -5.54 4.34 -3.50
C VAL A 5 -4.39 5.06 -2.82
N PHE A 6 -4.15 4.73 -1.56
CA PHE A 6 -3.06 5.30 -0.77
C PHE A 6 -2.27 4.20 -0.08
N ALA A 7 -0.95 4.27 -0.15
CA ALA A 7 -0.05 3.36 0.52
C ALA A 7 0.91 4.17 1.40
N ASN A 8 1.00 3.79 2.67
CA ASN A 8 1.96 4.36 3.61
C ASN A 8 2.25 3.41 4.78
N PRO A 9 3.39 3.56 5.47
CA PRO A 9 3.56 2.99 6.80
C PRO A 9 2.48 3.55 7.75
N ALA A 10 1.53 2.71 8.15
CA ALA A 10 0.40 3.13 9.01
C ALA A 10 0.79 3.13 10.49
N SER A 11 1.92 3.78 10.79
CA SER A 11 2.54 3.89 12.12
C SER A 11 3.24 5.25 12.25
N THR A 12 3.59 5.63 13.47
CA THR A 12 4.48 6.77 13.71
C THR A 12 5.94 6.46 13.35
N ALA A 13 6.26 5.19 13.08
CA ALA A 13 7.53 4.71 12.55
C ALA A 13 7.38 4.17 11.11
N ARG A 14 8.52 3.93 10.44
CA ARG A 14 8.59 3.30 9.11
C ARG A 14 8.37 1.79 9.21
N GLU A 15 7.13 1.41 9.50
CA GLU A 15 6.69 0.02 9.63
C GLU A 15 5.22 -0.17 9.25
N ASN A 16 4.86 -1.42 8.97
CA ASN A 16 3.48 -1.84 8.69
C ASN A 16 2.89 -1.08 7.48
N LEU A 17 3.53 -1.22 6.32
CA LEU A 17 3.04 -0.67 5.06
C LEU A 17 1.63 -1.18 4.80
N THR A 18 0.68 -0.25 4.72
CA THR A 18 -0.75 -0.53 4.62
C THR A 18 -1.30 0.21 3.42
N VAL A 19 -2.19 -0.45 2.69
CA VAL A 19 -2.91 0.12 1.56
C VAL A 19 -4.34 0.41 1.99
N ARG A 20 -4.85 1.59 1.64
CA ARG A 20 -6.23 2.01 1.89
C ARG A 20 -6.87 2.50 0.60
N VAL A 21 -8.17 2.33 0.50
CA VAL A 21 -8.98 2.86 -0.59
C VAL A 21 -10.05 3.81 -0.07
N ARG A 22 -10.48 4.74 -0.91
CA ARG A 22 -11.69 5.53 -0.72
C ARG A 22 -12.28 5.89 -2.07
N ASP A 23 -13.58 6.13 -2.11
CA ASP A 23 -14.19 6.79 -3.25
C ASP A 23 -13.70 8.25 -3.33
N VAL A 24 -13.56 8.78 -4.55
CA VAL A 24 -13.12 10.18 -4.76
C VAL A 24 -14.06 11.16 -4.04
N ASP A 25 -15.37 10.91 -4.12
CA ASP A 25 -16.41 11.71 -3.45
C ASP A 25 -16.58 11.34 -1.96
N GLY A 26 -15.95 10.24 -1.52
CA GLY A 26 -15.96 9.80 -0.14
C GLY A 26 -14.97 10.58 0.73
N HIS A 27 -15.27 10.69 2.02
CA HIS A 27 -14.38 11.32 3.01
C HIS A 27 -13.71 10.33 3.97
N ILE A 28 -14.06 9.05 3.89
CA ILE A 28 -13.60 8.01 4.81
C ILE A 28 -12.74 7.03 4.02
N TRP A 29 -11.55 6.75 4.55
CA TRP A 29 -10.70 5.68 4.05
C TRP A 29 -11.14 4.34 4.64
N SER A 30 -10.95 3.27 3.87
CA SER A 30 -11.12 1.91 4.34
C SER A 30 -10.22 1.59 5.55
N ASN A 31 -10.50 0.48 6.23
CA ASN A 31 -9.66 0.06 7.37
C ASN A 31 -8.23 -0.23 6.90
N GLY A 32 -8.09 -0.70 5.67
CA GLY A 32 -6.87 -0.95 4.95
C GLY A 32 -6.38 -2.38 5.12
N SER A 33 -5.57 -2.82 4.15
CA SER A 33 -4.90 -4.11 4.17
C SER A 33 -3.40 -3.92 4.34
N VAL A 34 -2.79 -4.68 5.24
CA VAL A 34 -1.33 -4.62 5.49
C VAL A 34 -0.61 -5.36 4.37
N LEU A 35 0.19 -4.64 3.59
CA LEU A 35 0.99 -5.18 2.49
C LEU A 35 2.29 -5.80 3.00
N HIS A 36 2.93 -5.18 4.00
CA HIS A 36 4.14 -5.71 4.64
C HIS A 36 4.09 -5.45 6.15
N ARG A 37 4.22 -6.50 6.96
CA ARG A 37 4.35 -6.38 8.42
C ARG A 37 5.81 -6.12 8.79
N GLY A 38 6.05 -5.19 9.71
CA GLY A 38 7.40 -4.81 10.12
C GLY A 38 8.00 -3.69 9.24
N PRO A 39 9.34 -3.56 9.19
CA PRO A 39 10.01 -2.41 8.58
C PRO A 39 9.64 -2.19 7.11
N ALA A 40 9.07 -1.02 6.82
CA ALA A 40 8.75 -0.60 5.46
C ALA A 40 8.71 0.94 5.37
N ALA A 41 9.19 1.49 4.25
CA ALA A 41 9.40 2.93 4.10
C ALA A 41 8.75 3.50 2.84
N TYR A 42 9.54 4.01 1.89
CA TYR A 42 8.98 4.62 0.69
C TYR A 42 8.22 3.58 -0.13
N SER A 43 7.16 4.03 -0.78
CA SER A 43 6.35 3.21 -1.69
C SER A 43 5.82 4.06 -2.83
N ASP A 44 5.62 3.44 -3.99
CA ASP A 44 4.99 4.04 -5.16
C ASP A 44 3.99 3.06 -5.79
N LEU A 45 2.87 3.60 -6.30
CA LEU A 45 1.73 2.84 -6.78
C LEU A 45 1.54 2.98 -8.28
N VAL A 46 1.11 1.90 -8.94
CA VAL A 46 0.82 1.92 -10.38
C VAL A 46 -0.46 1.15 -10.76
N ILE A 47 -1.23 1.84 -11.61
CA ILE A 47 -2.17 1.38 -12.64
C ILE A 47 -1.68 0.26 -13.58
N GLN A 48 -1.89 -1.04 -13.35
CA GLN A 48 -1.51 -2.03 -14.38
C GLN A 48 -2.56 -2.18 -15.48
N ALA A 49 -2.14 -2.73 -16.63
CA ALA A 49 -2.98 -2.91 -17.81
C ALA A 49 -4.17 -3.85 -17.58
N ASP A 50 -4.06 -4.80 -16.65
CA ASP A 50 -5.14 -5.70 -16.24
C ASP A 50 -6.05 -5.09 -15.14
N GLY A 51 -5.85 -3.82 -14.79
CA GLY A 51 -6.59 -3.11 -13.76
C GLY A 51 -6.17 -3.44 -12.32
N ARG A 52 -5.18 -4.33 -12.12
CA ARG A 52 -4.61 -4.56 -10.78
C ARG A 52 -3.72 -3.41 -10.37
N ILE A 53 -3.51 -3.31 -9.06
CA ILE A 53 -2.66 -2.29 -8.46
C ILE A 53 -1.29 -2.92 -8.19
N GLY A 54 -0.26 -2.32 -8.77
CA GLY A 54 1.13 -2.58 -8.43
C GLY A 54 1.60 -1.64 -7.33
N CYS A 55 2.44 -2.15 -6.41
CA CYS A 55 3.11 -1.35 -5.40
C CYS A 55 4.58 -1.74 -5.34
N LEU A 56 5.48 -0.79 -5.61
CA LEU A 56 6.92 -0.94 -5.39
C LEU A 56 7.27 -0.27 -4.07
N TYR A 57 7.93 -0.96 -3.15
CA TYR A 57 8.20 -0.41 -1.82
C TYR A 57 9.50 -0.92 -1.19
N GLU A 58 10.07 -0.09 -0.32
CA GLU A 58 11.21 -0.42 0.54
C GLU A 58 10.73 -1.25 1.74
N CYS A 59 11.36 -2.40 2.00
CA CYS A 59 11.12 -3.17 3.22
C CYS A 59 12.31 -4.04 3.65
N GLY A 60 12.17 -4.69 4.80
CA GLY A 60 13.13 -5.66 5.31
C GLY A 60 12.64 -6.36 6.58
N ASP A 61 13.51 -7.18 7.16
CA ASP A 61 13.22 -7.89 8.40
C ASP A 61 13.75 -7.12 9.64
N LYS A 62 14.88 -6.42 9.51
CA LYS A 62 15.51 -5.66 10.62
C LYS A 62 15.40 -4.15 10.42
N ASN A 63 15.48 -3.67 9.18
CA ASN A 63 15.36 -2.26 8.82
C ASN A 63 14.68 -2.12 7.45
N PRO A 64 14.08 -0.96 7.13
CA PRO A 64 13.23 -0.84 5.95
C PRO A 64 14.00 -0.74 4.62
N TYR A 65 15.33 -0.59 4.62
CA TYR A 65 16.12 -0.35 3.40
C TYR A 65 16.91 -1.58 2.92
N GLU A 66 16.46 -2.78 3.29
CA GLU A 66 17.15 -4.02 2.93
C GLU A 66 16.88 -4.44 1.48
N LYS A 67 15.66 -4.19 0.98
CA LYS A 67 15.24 -4.56 -0.36
C LYS A 67 14.10 -3.69 -0.87
N LEU A 68 13.95 -3.67 -2.19
CA LEU A 68 12.74 -3.21 -2.88
C LEU A 68 11.91 -4.44 -3.27
N VAL A 69 10.62 -4.42 -2.95
CA VAL A 69 9.67 -5.47 -3.30
C VAL A 69 8.57 -4.90 -4.17
N TYR A 70 8.20 -5.66 -5.20
CA TYR A 70 7.02 -5.39 -6.00
C TYR A 70 5.89 -6.34 -5.58
N ALA A 71 4.75 -5.79 -5.19
CA ALA A 71 3.52 -6.53 -4.89
C ALA A 71 2.41 -6.14 -5.85
N GLN A 72 1.48 -7.06 -6.08
CA GLN A 72 0.34 -6.89 -6.98
C GLN A 72 -0.94 -7.38 -6.32
N PHE A 73 -2.00 -6.58 -6.29
CA PHE A 73 -3.27 -6.92 -5.65
C PHE A 73 -4.46 -6.29 -6.41
N SER A 74 -5.67 -6.80 -6.18
CA SER A 74 -6.90 -6.16 -6.67
C SER A 74 -7.36 -5.08 -5.70
N ALA A 75 -8.14 -4.12 -6.17
CA ALA A 75 -8.76 -3.12 -5.30
C ALA A 75 -9.69 -3.79 -4.25
N ASP A 76 -10.35 -4.89 -4.61
CA ASP A 76 -11.27 -5.61 -3.73
C ASP A 76 -10.57 -6.37 -2.60
N TRP A 77 -9.25 -6.57 -2.69
CA TRP A 77 -8.45 -7.10 -1.58
C TRP A 77 -8.23 -6.07 -0.45
N VAL A 78 -8.46 -4.79 -0.75
CA VAL A 78 -8.31 -3.71 0.23
C VAL A 78 -9.64 -3.50 0.93
N GLU A 79 -9.77 -4.02 2.15
CA GLU A 79 -10.93 -3.84 3.03
C GLU A 79 -10.88 -2.54 3.85
#